data_AF-A0A957WPI6-F1
#
_entry.id   AF-A0A957WPI6-F1
#
_cell.length_a   1.000
_cell.length_b   1.000
_cell.length_c   1.000
_cell.angle_alpha   90.00
_cell.angle_beta   90.00
_cell.angle_gamma   90.00
#
_symmetry.space_group_name_H-M   'P 1'
#
loop_
_entity.id
_entity.type
_entity.pdbx_description
1 polymer ?
#
loop_
_entity_poly.entity_id
_entity_poly.type
_entity_poly.pdbx_seq_one_letter_code
_entity_poly.pdbx_strand_id
1 'polypeptide(L)'
;TLTPFFDYPAQIRRLIYTTNTIEAYHRQLRKVTKTKGALPSAKSVRKLLYLANDRIVKKWTMPLPNWALILNQLVIRFKDRIIM
;
A
#
# COMPACT_ATOMS: atom_id res chain seq x y z
N THR A 1 4.71 -20.50 5.38
CA THR A 1 6.01 -20.51 4.67
C THR A 1 5.97 -19.46 3.57
N LEU A 2 7.12 -18.92 3.15
CA LEU A 2 7.21 -17.98 2.01
C LEU A 2 7.02 -18.67 0.65
N THR A 3 6.85 -19.99 0.63
CA THR A 3 6.69 -20.82 -0.58
C THR A 3 5.69 -20.25 -1.60
N PRO A 4 4.46 -19.83 -1.23
CA PRO A 4 3.49 -19.32 -2.20
C PRO A 4 3.92 -18.03 -2.90
N PHE A 5 4.86 -17.27 -2.30
CA PHE A 5 5.37 -16.06 -2.92
C PHE A 5 6.20 -16.36 -4.17
N PHE A 6 6.95 -17.48 -4.17
CA PHE A 6 7.80 -17.88 -5.30
C PHE A 6 7.00 -18.41 -6.49
N ASP A 7 5.75 -18.82 -6.28
CA ASP A 7 4.83 -19.25 -7.35
C ASP A 7 4.34 -18.07 -8.22
N TYR A 8 4.59 -16.83 -7.80
CA TYR A 8 4.21 -15.64 -8.57
C TYR A 8 5.22 -15.29 -9.66
N PRO A 9 4.76 -14.88 -10.86
CA PRO A 9 5.58 -14.26 -11.89
C PRO A 9 6.43 -13.10 -11.34
N ALA A 10 7.59 -12.84 -11.95
CA ALA A 10 8.53 -11.82 -11.50
C ALA A 10 7.89 -10.42 -11.35
N GLN A 11 6.93 -10.10 -12.21
CA GLN A 11 6.18 -8.84 -12.20
C GLN A 11 5.31 -8.69 -10.95
N ILE A 12 4.62 -9.76 -10.55
CA ILE A 12 3.77 -9.78 -9.34
C ILE A 12 4.65 -9.84 -8.08
N ARG A 13 5.74 -10.62 -8.11
CA ARG A 13 6.71 -10.62 -7.01
C ARG A 13 7.26 -9.23 -6.76
N ARG A 14 7.65 -8.51 -7.81
CA ARG A 14 8.09 -7.12 -7.73
C ARG A 14 7.06 -6.22 -7.07
N LEU A 15 5.80 -6.29 -7.49
CA LEU A 15 4.74 -5.54 -6.84
C LEU A 15 4.69 -5.80 -5.32
N ILE A 16 4.77 -7.07 -4.91
CA ILE A 16 4.65 -7.50 -3.51
C ILE A 16 5.89 -7.10 -2.67
N TYR A 17 7.11 -7.32 -3.18
CA TYR A 17 8.33 -7.10 -2.40
C TYR A 17 8.76 -5.63 -2.34
N THR A 18 8.15 -4.74 -3.14
CA THR A 18 8.54 -3.32 -3.11
C THR A 18 8.09 -2.69 -1.78
N THR A 19 8.96 -2.70 -0.77
CA THR A 19 8.66 -2.19 0.58
C THR A 19 8.59 -0.65 0.64
N ASN A 20 9.14 0.03 -0.36
CA ASN A 20 9.20 1.49 -0.42
C ASN A 20 7.83 2.16 -0.20
N THR A 21 6.75 1.59 -0.74
CA THR A 21 5.40 2.14 -0.62
C THR A 21 4.88 2.09 0.83
N ILE A 22 5.02 0.94 1.50
CA ILE A 22 4.56 0.78 2.88
C ILE A 22 5.46 1.53 3.86
N GLU A 23 6.77 1.53 3.63
CA GLU A 23 7.75 2.28 4.43
C GLU A 23 7.53 3.80 4.31
N ALA A 24 7.29 4.30 3.09
CA ALA A 24 6.98 5.71 2.86
C ALA A 24 5.67 6.10 3.57
N TYR A 25 4.63 5.26 3.50
CA TYR A 25 3.37 5.47 4.21
C TYR A 25 3.61 5.54 5.74
N HIS A 26 4.29 4.56 6.31
CA HIS A 26 4.64 4.54 7.74
C HIS A 26 5.50 5.73 8.16
N ARG A 27 6.40 6.21 7.30
CA ARG A 27 7.19 7.42 7.55
C ARG A 27 6.30 8.66 7.65
N GLN A 28 5.30 8.80 6.78
CA GLN A 28 4.34 9.92 6.84
C GLN A 28 3.48 9.87 8.10
N LEU A 29 3.01 8.68 8.50
CA LEU A 29 2.28 8.52 9.76
C LEU A 29 3.14 8.86 10.98
N ARG A 30 4.38 8.35 11.03
CA ARG A 30 5.33 8.70 12.10
C ARG A 30 5.63 10.19 12.15
N LYS A 31 5.67 10.88 10.99
CA LYS A 31 5.89 12.33 10.93
C LYS A 31 4.79 13.13 11.63
N VAL A 32 3.53 12.68 11.56
CA VAL A 32 2.40 13.40 12.20
C VAL A 32 2.21 13.02 13.66
N THR A 33 2.69 11.85 14.09
CA THR A 33 2.58 11.40 15.49
C THR A 33 3.80 11.79 16.33
N LYS A 34 5.01 11.89 15.76
CA LYS A 34 6.25 12.14 16.52
C LYS A 34 6.26 13.43 17.36
N THR A 35 5.50 14.44 16.96
CA THR A 35 5.44 15.74 17.66
C THR A 35 4.24 15.84 18.61
N LYS A 36 3.40 14.82 18.66
CA LYS A 36 2.24 14.76 19.55
C LYS A 36 2.64 13.95 20.78
N GLY A 37 2.47 14.54 21.97
CA GLY A 37 2.60 13.84 23.24
C GLY A 37 1.44 12.86 23.45
N ALA A 38 1.01 12.69 24.70
CA ALA A 38 -0.15 11.85 25.00
C ALA A 38 -1.41 12.39 24.28
N LEU A 39 -2.06 11.52 23.51
CA LEU A 39 -3.34 11.83 22.87
C LEU A 39 -4.48 11.59 23.86
N PRO A 40 -5.49 12.46 23.93
CA PRO A 40 -6.51 12.44 24.98
C PRO A 40 -7.47 11.24 24.90
N SER A 41 -7.57 10.56 23.76
CA SER A 41 -8.37 9.34 23.61
C SER A 41 -8.02 8.55 22.34
N ALA A 42 -8.39 7.27 22.27
CA ALA A 42 -8.25 6.46 21.06
C ALA A 42 -8.96 7.08 19.84
N LYS A 43 -10.12 7.75 20.04
CA LYS A 43 -10.86 8.45 19.00
C LYS A 43 -10.05 9.62 18.42
N SER A 44 -9.33 10.35 19.26
CA SER A 44 -8.45 11.44 18.81
C SER A 44 -7.31 10.93 17.92
N VAL A 45 -6.72 9.78 18.25
CA VAL A 45 -5.69 9.12 17.43
C VAL A 45 -6.25 8.73 16.07
N ARG A 46 -7.42 8.07 16.06
CA ARG A 46 -8.06 7.64 14.81
C ARG A 46 -8.38 8.83 13.90
N LYS A 47 -8.87 9.95 14.45
CA LYS A 47 -9.13 11.17 13.67
C LYS A 47 -7.84 11.77 13.10
N LEU A 48 -6.76 11.80 13.87
CA LEU A 48 -5.46 12.28 13.41
C LEU A 48 -4.92 11.43 12.24
N LEU A 49 -4.95 10.10 12.38
CA LEU A 49 -4.50 9.18 11.34
C LEU A 49 -5.37 9.27 10.09
N TYR A 50 -6.69 9.44 10.24
CA TYR A 50 -7.60 9.66 9.12
C TYR A 50 -7.24 10.92 8.32
N LEU A 51 -7.01 12.05 8.99
CA LEU A 51 -6.61 13.30 8.34
C LEU A 51 -5.24 13.19 7.67
N ALA A 52 -4.31 12.44 8.27
CA ALA A 52 -3.02 12.16 7.65
C ALA A 52 -3.17 11.30 6.39
N ASN A 53 -4.01 10.27 6.45
CA ASN A 53 -4.32 9.41 5.30
C ASN A 53 -4.94 10.21 4.15
N ASP A 54 -5.95 11.05 4.41
CA ASP A 54 -6.56 11.92 3.39
C ASP A 54 -5.52 12.77 2.65
N ARG A 55 -4.56 13.36 3.40
CA ARG A 55 -3.46 14.13 2.81
C ARG A 55 -2.47 13.28 2.01
N ILE A 56 -2.23 12.03 2.41
CA ILE A 56 -1.33 11.12 1.71
C ILE A 56 -1.97 10.66 0.40
N VAL A 57 -3.22 10.18 0.46
CA VAL A 57 -3.97 9.67 -0.69
C VAL A 57 -4.14 10.75 -1.76
N LYS A 58 -4.39 12.01 -1.37
CA LYS A 58 -4.43 13.15 -2.31
C LYS A 58 -3.16 13.32 -3.15
N LYS A 59 -2.00 12.84 -2.67
CA LYS A 59 -0.72 12.91 -3.39
C LYS A 59 -0.41 11.62 -4.16
N TRP A 60 -1.17 10.55 -3.96
CA TRP A 60 -0.98 9.28 -4.66
C TRP A 60 -1.70 9.30 -6.02
N THR A 61 -1.22 10.17 -6.89
CA THR A 61 -1.77 10.34 -8.25
C THR A 61 -0.97 9.57 -9.31
N MET A 62 0.27 9.18 -8.99
CA MET A 62 1.16 8.49 -9.92
C MET A 62 0.68 7.05 -10.14
N PRO A 63 0.52 6.61 -11.40
CA PRO A 63 0.14 5.23 -11.70
C PRO A 63 1.27 4.27 -11.31
N LEU A 64 0.91 3.02 -11.01
CA LEU A 64 1.90 1.99 -10.73
C LEU A 64 2.74 1.70 -11.99
N PRO A 65 4.07 1.62 -11.87
CA PRO A 65 4.92 1.26 -12.99
C PRO A 65 4.53 -0.11 -13.56
N ASN A 66 4.44 -0.20 -14.88
CA ASN A 66 4.10 -1.44 -15.61
C ASN A 66 2.76 -2.07 -15.19
N TRP A 67 1.79 -1.26 -14.72
CA TRP A 67 0.50 -1.76 -14.24
C TRP A 67 -0.23 -2.64 -15.26
N ALA A 68 -0.27 -2.25 -16.54
CA ALA A 68 -0.93 -3.05 -17.57
C ALA A 68 -0.35 -4.46 -17.70
N LEU A 69 0.98 -4.60 -17.63
CA LEU A 69 1.65 -5.90 -17.68
C LEU A 69 1.33 -6.74 -16.42
N ILE A 70 1.33 -6.12 -15.25
CA ILE A 70 1.00 -6.79 -14.00
C ILE A 70 -0.46 -7.25 -14.02
N LEU A 71 -1.39 -6.41 -14.50
CA LEU A 71 -2.80 -6.72 -14.63
C LEU A 71 -3.02 -7.93 -15.54
N ASN A 72 -2.35 -7.99 -16.71
CA ASN A 72 -2.42 -9.14 -17.60
C ASN A 72 -1.97 -10.44 -16.90
N GLN A 73 -0.89 -10.39 -16.11
CA GLN A 73 -0.43 -11.55 -15.34
C GLN A 73 -1.45 -11.97 -14.26
N LEU A 74 -2.08 -10.99 -13.61
CA LEU A 74 -3.13 -11.26 -12.61
C LEU A 74 -4.37 -11.89 -13.26
N VAL A 75 -4.82 -11.38 -14.40
CA VAL A 75 -5.97 -11.92 -15.15
C VAL A 75 -5.70 -13.35 -15.61
N ILE A 76 -4.51 -13.65 -16.13
CA ILE A 76 -4.14 -15.02 -16.55
C ILE A 76 -4.11 -15.98 -15.35
N ARG A 77 -3.59 -15.54 -14.20
CA ARG A 77 -3.45 -16.38 -12.99
C ARG A 77 -4.77 -16.56 -12.24
N PHE A 78 -5.64 -15.55 -12.27
CA PHE A 78 -6.89 -15.46 -11.52
C PHE A 78 -8.12 -15.23 -12.43
N LYS A 79 -8.19 -15.99 -13.53
CA LYS A 79 -9.21 -15.85 -14.59
C LYS A 79 -10.65 -15.74 -14.06
N ASP A 80 -10.99 -16.53 -13.05
CA ASP A 80 -12.37 -16.59 -12.52
C ASP A 80 -12.67 -15.51 -11.47
N ARG A 81 -11.68 -14.69 -11.09
CA ARG A 81 -11.83 -13.66 -10.05
C ARG A 81 -11.73 -12.24 -10.58
N ILE A 82 -11.09 -12.04 -11.72
CA ILE A 82 -10.88 -10.72 -12.32
C ILE A 82 -11.56 -10.72 -13.68
N ILE A 83 -12.71 -10.04 -13.73
CA ILE A 83 -13.42 -9.74 -14.97
C ILE A 83 -12.77 -8.46 -15.51
N MET A 84 -12.24 -8.51 -16.73
CA MET A 84 -11.79 -7.32 -17.46
C MET A 84 -12.95 -6.64 -18.17
#